data_AF-A0A7K7LGA8-F1
#
_entry.id   AF-A0A7K7LGA8-F1
#
_cell.length_a   1.000
_cell.length_b   1.000
_cell.length_c   1.000
_cell.angle_alpha   90.00
_cell.angle_beta   90.00
_cell.angle_gamma   90.00
#
_symmetry.space_group_name_H-M   'P 1'
#
loop_
_entity.id
_entity.type
_entity.pdbx_description
1 polymer ?
#
loop_
_entity_poly.entity_id
_entity_poly.type
_entity_poly.pdbx_seq_one_letter_code
_entity_poly.pdbx_strand_id
1 'polypeptide(L)'
;AEPPVHSLAEVLFCQPDMPSLGLAVTFDEEQLFWFDAPMSRWQPRLPDFPAWPEATEPPSELVHDTTLCQDVLETLTAYTSKYMPMAEAKGIPVANVFLKRPLELGRPNTLVCMVGNIFPPAVTIGWQRDGVPVTDGVTDTTYTPVEDLGFVRFSYLEVTPRAGDVYSCIVTRERDNTSVLTYWVPQDPVPSDVLATALCGAAMALGILLALVGLALLVATHRHRHGTWGQTDRQTAGGDSD
;
A
#
# COMPACT_ATOMS: atom_id res chain seq x y z
N ALA A 1 -28.55 20.20 -9.86
CA ALA A 1 -28.84 19.14 -8.89
C ALA A 1 -27.56 18.88 -8.13
N GLU A 2 -27.61 18.74 -6.82
CA GLU A 2 -26.44 18.28 -6.06
C GLU A 2 -26.15 16.82 -6.43
N PRO A 3 -24.86 16.43 -6.56
CA PRO A 3 -24.52 15.04 -6.86
C PRO A 3 -24.94 14.12 -5.71
N PRO A 4 -25.25 12.85 -6.00
CA PRO A 4 -25.58 11.88 -4.96
C PRO A 4 -24.38 11.67 -4.03
N VAL A 5 -24.67 11.39 -2.75
CA VAL A 5 -23.65 11.18 -1.70
C VAL A 5 -22.83 9.90 -1.96
N HIS A 6 -23.46 8.91 -2.60
CA HIS A 6 -22.85 7.64 -2.98
C HIS A 6 -23.23 7.28 -4.41
N SER A 7 -22.33 6.61 -5.13
CA SER A 7 -22.56 6.12 -6.48
C SER A 7 -22.41 4.60 -6.54
N LEU A 8 -23.41 3.92 -7.10
CA LEU A 8 -23.31 2.52 -7.49
C LEU A 8 -23.31 2.50 -9.02
N ALA A 9 -22.27 1.94 -9.61
CA ALA A 9 -22.13 1.85 -11.06
C ALA A 9 -21.83 0.42 -11.49
N GLU A 10 -22.46 0.03 -12.58
CA GLU A 10 -22.15 -1.19 -13.31
C GLU A 10 -21.64 -0.78 -14.69
N VAL A 11 -20.42 -1.20 -15.02
CA VAL A 11 -19.75 -0.76 -16.23
C VAL A 11 -19.30 -1.96 -17.04
N LEU A 12 -19.92 -2.12 -18.19
CA LEU A 12 -19.52 -3.01 -19.26
C LEU A 12 -18.66 -2.25 -20.27
N PHE A 13 -17.52 -2.81 -20.64
CA PHE A 13 -16.72 -2.32 -21.77
C PHE A 13 -16.37 -3.48 -22.71
N CYS A 14 -16.20 -3.15 -23.99
CA CYS A 14 -15.64 -4.03 -25.00
C CYS A 14 -14.64 -3.25 -25.86
N GLN A 15 -13.59 -3.93 -26.30
CA GLN A 15 -12.49 -3.34 -27.06
C GLN A 15 -11.82 -4.41 -27.95
N PRO A 16 -11.05 -4.01 -28.97
CA PRO A 16 -10.29 -4.96 -29.80
C PRO A 16 -9.05 -5.55 -29.10
N ASP A 17 -8.50 -4.87 -28.08
CA ASP A 17 -7.34 -5.35 -27.32
C ASP A 17 -7.75 -6.30 -26.18
N MET A 18 -6.80 -6.96 -25.53
CA MET A 18 -7.09 -7.83 -24.38
C MET A 18 -7.05 -7.05 -23.04
N PRO A 19 -8.00 -7.30 -22.13
CA PRO A 19 -9.19 -8.15 -22.30
C PRO A 19 -10.20 -7.51 -23.25
N SER A 20 -10.79 -8.29 -24.17
CA SER A 20 -11.73 -7.79 -25.19
C SER A 20 -13.08 -7.36 -24.62
N LEU A 21 -13.35 -7.74 -23.38
CA LEU A 21 -14.57 -7.49 -22.64
C LEU A 21 -14.23 -7.41 -21.14
N GLY A 22 -14.88 -6.52 -20.41
CA GLY A 22 -14.87 -6.54 -18.96
C GLY A 22 -16.15 -5.94 -18.38
N LEU A 23 -16.57 -6.47 -17.24
CA LEU A 23 -17.74 -6.03 -16.50
C LEU A 23 -17.39 -5.95 -15.03
N ALA A 24 -17.69 -4.81 -14.41
CA ALA A 24 -17.42 -4.57 -13.00
C ALA A 24 -18.54 -3.73 -12.37
N VAL A 25 -18.77 -4.01 -11.08
CA VAL A 25 -19.67 -3.23 -10.22
C VAL A 25 -18.83 -2.49 -9.20
N THR A 26 -19.03 -1.18 -9.09
CA THR A 26 -18.31 -0.30 -8.18
C THR A 26 -19.27 0.44 -7.25
N PHE A 27 -18.80 0.71 -6.03
CA PHE A 27 -19.44 1.60 -5.06
C PHE A 27 -18.43 2.68 -4.67
N ASP A 28 -18.74 3.94 -4.92
CA ASP A 28 -17.83 5.09 -4.69
C ASP A 28 -16.42 4.86 -5.26
N GLU A 29 -16.34 4.40 -6.52
CA GLU A 29 -15.10 4.05 -7.24
C GLU A 29 -14.34 2.81 -6.72
N GLU A 30 -14.81 2.16 -5.66
CA GLU A 30 -14.25 0.89 -5.20
C GLU A 30 -14.94 -0.29 -5.90
N GLN A 31 -14.16 -1.18 -6.52
CA GLN A 31 -14.70 -2.41 -7.11
C GLN A 31 -15.27 -3.32 -6.03
N LEU A 32 -16.55 -3.68 -6.16
CA LEU A 32 -17.19 -4.70 -5.34
C LEU A 32 -17.07 -6.07 -6.00
N PHE A 33 -17.43 -6.14 -7.28
CA PHE A 33 -17.47 -7.38 -8.06
C PHE A 33 -16.96 -7.15 -9.47
N TRP A 34 -16.45 -8.21 -10.09
CA TRP A 34 -16.15 -8.26 -11.51
C TRP A 34 -16.64 -9.59 -12.09
N PHE A 35 -17.00 -9.59 -13.36
CA PHE A 35 -17.49 -10.79 -14.02
C PHE A 35 -16.36 -11.57 -14.68
N ASP A 36 -16.18 -12.83 -14.29
CA ASP A 36 -15.27 -13.75 -14.97
C ASP A 36 -15.99 -14.42 -16.13
N ALA A 37 -15.79 -13.90 -17.34
CA ALA A 37 -16.44 -14.42 -18.54
C ALA A 37 -16.09 -15.89 -18.85
N PRO A 38 -14.80 -16.33 -18.79
CA PRO A 38 -14.46 -17.75 -18.95
C PRO A 38 -15.16 -18.69 -17.95
N MET A 39 -15.29 -18.28 -16.69
CA MET A 39 -15.96 -19.08 -15.65
C MET A 39 -17.47 -18.83 -15.54
N SER A 40 -18.01 -17.87 -16.30
CA SER A 40 -19.41 -17.42 -16.30
C SER A 40 -19.94 -17.16 -14.89
N ARG A 41 -19.17 -16.40 -14.09
CA ARG A 41 -19.51 -16.12 -12.69
C ARG A 41 -18.99 -14.77 -12.21
N TRP A 42 -19.77 -14.14 -11.34
CA TRP A 42 -19.33 -12.98 -10.58
C TRP A 42 -18.25 -13.38 -9.57
N GLN A 43 -17.21 -12.56 -9.45
CA GLN A 43 -16.12 -12.71 -8.51
C GLN A 43 -16.08 -11.50 -7.59
N PRO A 44 -16.04 -11.70 -6.26
CA PRO A 44 -15.90 -10.61 -5.33
C PRO A 44 -14.48 -10.03 -5.38
N ARG A 45 -14.35 -8.73 -5.09
CA ARG A 45 -13.06 -8.06 -4.96
C ARG A 45 -12.27 -8.55 -3.74
N LEU A 46 -12.97 -8.90 -2.65
CA LEU A 46 -12.39 -9.37 -1.40
C LEU A 46 -12.88 -10.79 -1.07
N PRO A 47 -12.04 -11.66 -0.48
CA PRO A 47 -12.42 -13.05 -0.18
C PRO A 47 -13.59 -13.20 0.81
N ASP A 48 -13.78 -12.21 1.68
CA ASP A 48 -14.79 -12.17 2.74
C ASP A 48 -16.11 -11.49 2.32
N PHE A 49 -16.18 -10.97 1.09
CA PHE A 49 -17.42 -10.42 0.56
C PHE A 49 -18.47 -11.52 0.33
N PRO A 50 -19.77 -11.20 0.52
CA PRO A 50 -20.83 -12.13 0.19
C PRO A 50 -20.80 -12.49 -1.29
N ALA A 51 -21.29 -13.68 -1.62
CA ALA A 51 -21.50 -14.07 -3.01
C ALA A 51 -22.47 -13.10 -3.70
N TRP A 52 -22.33 -12.96 -5.02
CA TRP A 52 -23.27 -12.20 -5.83
C TRP A 52 -24.70 -12.73 -5.63
N PRO A 53 -25.70 -11.86 -5.42
CA PRO A 53 -27.07 -12.31 -5.14
C PRO A 53 -27.65 -13.11 -6.31
N GLU A 54 -28.13 -14.33 -6.05
CA GLU A 54 -28.65 -15.24 -7.10
C GLU A 54 -29.84 -14.66 -7.89
N ALA A 55 -30.60 -13.76 -7.29
CA ALA A 55 -31.77 -13.11 -7.92
C ALA A 55 -31.41 -11.89 -8.79
N THR A 56 -30.14 -11.45 -8.78
CA THR A 56 -29.67 -10.29 -9.53
C THR A 56 -28.93 -10.77 -10.77
N GLU A 57 -29.45 -10.42 -11.95
CA GLU A 57 -28.80 -10.57 -13.26
C GLU A 57 -28.06 -11.91 -13.49
N PRO A 58 -28.76 -12.95 -13.95
CA PRO A 58 -28.13 -14.23 -14.25
C PRO A 58 -27.15 -14.09 -15.44
N PRO A 59 -26.12 -14.95 -15.54
CA PRO A 59 -25.15 -14.90 -16.64
C PRO A 59 -25.74 -14.96 -18.06
N SER A 60 -26.95 -15.49 -18.22
CA SER A 60 -27.67 -15.51 -19.50
C SER A 60 -28.13 -14.13 -19.97
N GLU A 61 -28.44 -13.22 -19.04
CA GLU A 61 -28.83 -11.84 -19.39
C GLU A 61 -27.61 -11.04 -19.87
N LEU A 62 -26.43 -11.28 -19.27
CA LEU A 62 -25.16 -10.67 -19.70
C LEU A 62 -24.77 -10.99 -21.15
N VAL A 63 -25.20 -12.14 -21.70
CA VAL A 63 -24.91 -12.48 -23.11
C VAL A 63 -25.48 -11.45 -24.07
N HIS A 64 -26.66 -10.89 -23.76
CA HIS A 64 -27.26 -9.87 -24.61
C HIS A 64 -26.43 -8.58 -24.64
N ASP A 65 -26.05 -8.09 -23.47
CA ASP A 65 -25.34 -6.82 -23.34
C ASP A 65 -23.91 -6.91 -23.88
N THR A 66 -23.25 -8.05 -23.65
CA THR A 66 -21.90 -8.31 -24.17
C THR A 66 -21.89 -8.42 -25.69
N THR A 67 -22.90 -9.09 -26.29
CA THR A 67 -23.07 -9.16 -27.76
C THR A 67 -23.37 -7.78 -28.33
N LEU A 68 -24.29 -7.04 -27.71
CA LEU A 68 -24.64 -5.68 -28.13
C LEU A 68 -23.42 -4.75 -28.10
N CYS A 69 -22.59 -4.83 -27.05
CA CYS A 69 -21.36 -4.04 -26.98
C CYS A 69 -20.45 -4.31 -28.18
N GLN A 70 -20.21 -5.58 -28.49
CA GLN A 70 -19.35 -5.99 -29.60
C GLN A 70 -19.91 -5.54 -30.96
N ASP A 71 -21.21 -5.73 -31.20
CA ASP A 71 -21.87 -5.32 -32.45
C ASP A 71 -21.81 -3.80 -32.64
N VAL A 72 -22.02 -3.03 -31.56
CA VAL A 72 -21.92 -1.57 -31.56
C VAL A 72 -20.49 -1.14 -31.83
N LEU A 73 -19.50 -1.76 -31.18
CA LEU A 73 -18.08 -1.49 -31.41
C LEU A 73 -17.71 -1.72 -32.88
N GLU A 74 -18.04 -2.88 -33.45
CA GLU A 74 -17.75 -3.21 -34.85
C GLU A 74 -18.40 -2.20 -35.81
N THR A 75 -19.70 -1.94 -35.62
CA THR A 75 -20.46 -1.05 -36.49
C THR A 75 -19.93 0.38 -36.44
N LEU A 76 -19.67 0.91 -35.24
CA LEU A 76 -19.16 2.27 -35.07
C LEU A 76 -17.72 2.38 -35.58
N THR A 77 -16.85 1.39 -35.32
CA THR A 77 -15.50 1.36 -35.86
C THR A 77 -15.50 1.35 -37.40
N ALA A 78 -16.36 0.54 -38.04
CA ALA A 78 -16.47 0.50 -39.49
C ALA A 78 -16.98 1.84 -40.07
N TYR A 79 -18.00 2.44 -39.43
CA TYR A 79 -18.55 3.72 -39.85
C TYR A 79 -17.53 4.87 -39.72
N THR A 80 -16.93 5.01 -38.55
CA THR A 80 -15.93 6.07 -38.27
C THR A 80 -14.70 5.91 -39.14
N SER A 81 -14.14 4.70 -39.28
CA SER A 81 -12.98 4.46 -40.14
C SER A 81 -13.21 4.87 -41.60
N LYS A 82 -14.45 4.73 -42.10
CA LYS A 82 -14.79 5.05 -43.50
C LYS A 82 -15.19 6.51 -43.71
N TYR A 83 -15.99 7.09 -42.81
CA TYR A 83 -16.63 8.38 -43.04
C TYR A 83 -16.11 9.51 -42.14
N MET A 84 -15.51 9.18 -41.00
CA MET A 84 -15.03 10.16 -40.02
C MET A 84 -13.88 9.57 -39.19
N PRO A 85 -12.65 9.51 -39.75
CA PRO A 85 -11.52 8.91 -39.05
C PRO A 85 -11.21 9.73 -37.80
N MET A 86 -11.46 9.14 -36.64
CA MET A 86 -11.16 9.70 -35.33
C MET A 86 -9.95 9.01 -34.73
N ALA A 87 -9.08 9.77 -34.09
CA ALA A 87 -8.07 9.18 -33.24
C ALA A 87 -8.78 8.60 -32.00
N GLU A 88 -8.43 7.36 -31.63
CA GLU A 88 -8.88 6.76 -30.39
C GLU A 88 -8.39 7.62 -29.20
N ALA A 89 -9.29 7.85 -28.23
CA ALA A 89 -8.93 8.51 -27.00
C ALA A 89 -7.89 7.67 -26.22
N LYS A 90 -6.90 8.33 -25.62
CA LYS A 90 -5.80 7.65 -24.92
C LYS A 90 -5.47 8.36 -23.62
N GLY A 91 -5.52 7.59 -22.54
CA GLY A 91 -4.95 7.98 -21.25
C GLY A 91 -3.45 7.72 -21.22
N ILE A 92 -2.72 8.53 -20.46
CA ILE A 92 -1.32 8.28 -20.11
C ILE A 92 -1.33 7.65 -18.71
N PRO A 93 -1.03 6.34 -18.58
CA PRO A 93 -1.08 5.67 -17.29
C PRO A 93 -0.16 6.35 -16.27
N VAL A 94 -0.67 6.57 -15.07
CA VAL A 94 0.10 7.14 -13.96
C VAL A 94 0.22 6.10 -12.87
N ALA A 95 1.44 5.71 -12.54
CA ALA A 95 1.73 4.68 -11.55
C ALA A 95 2.30 5.28 -10.26
N ASN A 96 1.70 4.92 -9.12
CA ASN A 96 2.19 5.22 -7.78
C ASN A 96 2.57 3.92 -7.07
N VAL A 97 3.76 3.87 -6.47
CA VAL A 97 4.26 2.69 -5.76
C VAL A 97 4.44 2.98 -4.27
N PHE A 98 3.83 2.17 -3.42
CA PHE A 98 3.89 2.32 -1.96
C PHE A 98 3.76 0.98 -1.24
N LEU A 99 4.10 0.95 0.06
CA LEU A 99 3.92 -0.24 0.89
C LEU A 99 2.52 -0.29 1.49
N LYS A 100 1.96 -1.49 1.60
CA LYS A 100 0.67 -1.75 2.25
C LYS A 100 0.71 -1.53 3.77
N ARG A 101 1.87 -1.72 4.41
CA ARG A 101 2.10 -1.52 5.84
C ARG A 101 3.33 -0.64 6.06
N PRO A 102 3.50 0.02 7.23
CA PRO A 102 4.71 0.77 7.55
C PRO A 102 5.98 -0.04 7.27
N LEU A 103 7.04 0.65 6.84
CA LEU A 103 8.29 0.00 6.45
C LEU A 103 9.02 -0.53 7.70
N GLU A 104 9.19 -1.84 7.78
CA GLU A 104 10.12 -2.49 8.70
C GLU A 104 11.12 -3.33 7.89
N LEU A 105 12.42 -2.99 8.00
CA LEU A 105 13.45 -3.72 7.25
C LEU A 105 13.54 -5.18 7.71
N GLY A 106 13.64 -6.10 6.74
CA GLY A 106 13.73 -7.54 7.01
C GLY A 106 12.41 -8.20 7.43
N ARG A 107 11.29 -7.48 7.40
CA ARG A 107 9.95 -8.03 7.68
C ARG A 107 9.11 -8.16 6.40
N PRO A 108 8.26 -9.21 6.27
CA PRO A 108 7.36 -9.34 5.13
C PRO A 108 6.38 -8.17 5.01
N ASN A 109 6.24 -7.65 3.79
CA ASN A 109 5.31 -6.60 3.43
C ASN A 109 4.84 -6.80 1.98
N THR A 110 3.99 -5.91 1.47
CA THR A 110 3.49 -5.94 0.10
C THR A 110 3.68 -4.56 -0.51
N LEU A 111 4.38 -4.48 -1.64
CA LEU A 111 4.37 -3.31 -2.49
C LEU A 111 3.08 -3.28 -3.30
N VAL A 112 2.51 -2.10 -3.46
CA VAL A 112 1.32 -1.83 -4.26
C VAL A 112 1.72 -0.88 -5.37
N CYS A 113 1.46 -1.25 -6.62
CA CYS A 113 1.49 -0.34 -7.76
C CYS A 113 0.06 -0.01 -8.15
N MET A 114 -0.38 1.20 -7.81
CA MET A 114 -1.67 1.74 -8.25
C MET A 114 -1.47 2.46 -9.57
N VAL A 115 -2.19 2.02 -10.60
CA VAL A 115 -2.10 2.58 -11.96
C VAL A 115 -3.44 3.22 -12.30
N GLY A 116 -3.46 4.54 -12.47
CA GLY A 116 -4.65 5.30 -12.88
C GLY A 116 -4.52 5.89 -14.28
N ASN A 117 -5.55 6.62 -14.71
CA ASN A 117 -5.65 7.24 -16.04
C ASN A 117 -5.44 6.23 -17.18
N ILE A 118 -5.95 5.01 -17.01
CA ILE A 118 -5.87 3.95 -18.00
C ILE A 118 -7.04 4.13 -18.96
N PHE A 119 -6.75 4.40 -20.24
CA PHE A 119 -7.72 4.30 -21.31
C PHE A 119 -6.99 4.09 -22.66
N PRO A 120 -7.39 3.12 -23.49
CA PRO A 120 -8.32 2.03 -23.17
C PRO A 120 -7.73 1.06 -22.09
N PRO A 121 -8.54 0.18 -21.47
CA PRO A 121 -8.10 -0.76 -20.42
C PRO A 121 -7.25 -1.91 -20.99
N ALA A 122 -6.08 -1.60 -21.52
CA ALA A 122 -5.14 -2.53 -22.15
C ALA A 122 -3.69 -2.16 -21.77
N VAL A 123 -3.29 -2.57 -20.58
CA VAL A 123 -1.93 -2.35 -20.03
C VAL A 123 -1.43 -3.60 -19.31
N THR A 124 -0.12 -3.82 -19.42
CA THR A 124 0.60 -4.89 -18.72
C THR A 124 1.43 -4.26 -17.60
N ILE A 125 1.31 -4.79 -16.38
CA ILE A 125 2.07 -4.32 -15.22
C ILE A 125 3.15 -5.37 -14.91
N GLY A 126 4.41 -4.93 -14.82
CA GLY A 126 5.54 -5.78 -14.47
C GLY A 126 6.32 -5.21 -13.29
N TRP A 127 7.02 -6.08 -12.57
CA TRP A 127 7.89 -5.70 -11.46
C TRP A 127 9.34 -6.02 -11.76
N GLN A 128 10.24 -5.18 -11.25
CA GLN A 128 11.67 -5.51 -11.16
C GLN A 128 12.19 -5.26 -9.75
N ARG A 129 13.21 -6.03 -9.37
CA ARG A 129 14.09 -5.75 -8.25
C ARG A 129 15.51 -5.64 -8.76
N ASP A 130 16.16 -4.51 -8.51
CA ASP A 130 17.52 -4.19 -8.95
C ASP A 130 17.70 -4.37 -10.47
N GLY A 131 16.66 -4.03 -11.24
CA GLY A 131 16.62 -4.17 -12.71
C GLY A 131 16.30 -5.59 -13.22
N VAL A 132 16.15 -6.57 -12.33
CA VAL A 132 15.81 -7.95 -12.69
C VAL A 132 14.29 -8.17 -12.57
N PRO A 133 13.61 -8.69 -13.60
CA PRO A 133 12.18 -8.99 -13.53
C PRO A 133 11.81 -9.95 -12.38
N VAL A 134 10.71 -9.65 -11.69
CA VAL A 134 10.16 -10.48 -10.60
C VAL A 134 8.71 -10.81 -10.90
N THR A 135 8.37 -12.09 -10.82
CA THR A 135 7.01 -12.62 -11.01
C THR A 135 6.48 -13.33 -9.77
N ASP A 136 7.38 -13.79 -8.90
CA ASP A 136 6.99 -14.52 -7.69
C ASP A 136 6.31 -13.58 -6.69
N GLY A 137 5.15 -13.99 -6.18
CA GLY A 137 4.36 -13.17 -5.26
C GLY A 137 3.68 -11.97 -5.92
N VAL A 138 3.63 -11.91 -7.26
CA VAL A 138 2.89 -10.88 -8.00
C VAL A 138 1.43 -11.27 -8.14
N THR A 139 0.52 -10.34 -7.82
CA THR A 139 -0.92 -10.49 -8.08
C THR A 139 -1.50 -9.20 -8.64
N ASP A 140 -2.32 -9.30 -9.67
CA ASP A 140 -2.95 -8.15 -10.32
C ASP A 140 -4.47 -8.15 -10.09
N THR A 141 -5.07 -6.98 -10.02
CA THR A 141 -6.53 -6.83 -10.09
C THR A 141 -7.00 -6.77 -11.54
N THR A 142 -8.31 -6.95 -11.71
CA THR A 142 -9.01 -6.51 -12.93
C THR A 142 -9.07 -4.98 -12.99
N TYR A 143 -9.53 -4.45 -14.13
CA TYR A 143 -9.77 -3.03 -14.30
C TYR A 143 -10.96 -2.58 -13.47
N THR A 144 -10.75 -1.57 -12.64
CA THR A 144 -11.80 -0.89 -11.88
C THR A 144 -12.21 0.36 -12.65
N PRO A 145 -13.46 0.47 -13.11
CA PRO A 145 -13.96 1.69 -13.73
C PRO A 145 -14.05 2.80 -12.69
N VAL A 146 -13.65 4.01 -13.07
CA VAL A 146 -13.77 5.22 -12.24
C VAL A 146 -14.62 6.26 -12.96
N GLU A 147 -14.86 7.42 -12.32
CA GLU A 147 -15.52 8.54 -13.01
C GLU A 147 -14.77 8.93 -14.31
N ASP A 148 -15.45 9.62 -15.21
CA ASP A 148 -14.91 10.06 -16.52
C ASP A 148 -14.48 8.93 -17.49
N LEU A 149 -15.06 7.73 -17.39
CA LEU A 149 -14.82 6.58 -18.27
C LEU A 149 -13.38 6.02 -18.22
N GLY A 150 -12.58 6.46 -17.24
CA GLY A 150 -11.24 5.96 -17.01
C GLY A 150 -11.23 4.63 -16.25
N PHE A 151 -10.05 4.01 -16.18
CA PHE A 151 -9.84 2.81 -15.38
C PHE A 151 -8.64 2.96 -14.44
N VAL A 152 -8.73 2.27 -13.31
CA VAL A 152 -7.64 2.03 -12.36
C VAL A 152 -7.35 0.54 -12.31
N ARG A 153 -6.08 0.16 -12.13
CA ARG A 153 -5.64 -1.22 -11.92
C ARG A 153 -4.56 -1.26 -10.85
N PHE A 154 -4.58 -2.29 -10.02
CA PHE A 154 -3.58 -2.50 -8.98
C PHE A 154 -2.75 -3.75 -9.28
N SER A 155 -1.46 -3.67 -8.99
CA SER A 155 -0.56 -4.81 -8.91
C SER A 155 0.08 -4.86 -7.53
N TYR A 156 0.22 -6.05 -6.96
CA TYR A 156 0.81 -6.28 -5.65
C TYR A 156 2.02 -7.18 -5.79
N LEU A 157 3.10 -6.87 -5.06
CA LEU A 157 4.30 -7.69 -4.99
C LEU A 157 4.63 -7.99 -3.53
N GLU A 158 4.66 -9.27 -3.16
CA GLU A 158 5.16 -9.70 -1.86
C GLU A 158 6.67 -9.48 -1.74
N VAL A 159 7.10 -8.77 -0.69
CA VAL A 159 8.51 -8.39 -0.49
C VAL A 159 8.94 -8.53 0.96
N THR A 160 10.26 -8.61 1.17
CA THR A 160 10.90 -8.44 2.48
C THR A 160 11.98 -7.37 2.33
N PRO A 161 11.63 -6.07 2.45
CA PRO A 161 12.52 -4.98 2.06
C PRO A 161 13.82 -4.95 2.86
N ARG A 162 14.95 -4.74 2.18
CA ARG A 162 16.26 -4.52 2.80
C ARG A 162 16.80 -3.15 2.42
N ALA A 163 17.66 -2.60 3.27
CA ALA A 163 18.33 -1.34 2.95
C ALA A 163 19.12 -1.48 1.64
N GLY A 164 18.88 -0.57 0.70
CA GLY A 164 19.52 -0.57 -0.61
C GLY A 164 18.77 -1.30 -1.72
N ASP A 165 17.70 -2.04 -1.41
CA ASP A 165 16.86 -2.63 -2.46
C ASP A 165 16.24 -1.51 -3.33
N VAL A 166 16.18 -1.74 -4.64
CA VAL A 166 15.46 -0.88 -5.58
C VAL A 166 14.38 -1.69 -6.28
N TYR A 167 13.13 -1.34 -6.06
CA TYR A 167 11.99 -1.94 -6.77
C TYR A 167 11.49 -0.99 -7.84
N SER A 168 10.91 -1.53 -8.90
CA SER A 168 10.21 -0.72 -9.89
C SER A 168 8.95 -1.41 -10.41
N CYS A 169 7.92 -0.62 -10.64
CA CYS A 169 6.71 -1.00 -11.36
C CYS A 169 6.79 -0.45 -12.78
N ILE A 170 6.58 -1.32 -13.77
CA ILE A 170 6.60 -1.00 -15.19
C ILE A 170 5.19 -1.17 -15.72
N VAL A 171 4.61 -0.10 -16.25
CA VAL A 171 3.30 -0.13 -16.89
C VAL A 171 3.49 0.05 -18.37
N THR A 172 3.17 -0.97 -19.16
CA THR A 172 3.35 -0.96 -20.62
C THR A 172 2.00 -0.98 -21.32
N ARG A 173 1.80 -0.07 -22.26
CA ARG A 173 0.70 -0.13 -23.23
C ARG A 173 1.21 -0.77 -24.52
N GLU A 174 0.73 -1.97 -24.80
CA GLU A 174 1.30 -2.82 -25.85
C GLU A 174 1.13 -2.25 -27.25
N ARG A 175 -0.03 -1.63 -27.52
CA ARG A 175 -0.39 -1.10 -28.85
C ARG A 175 0.61 -0.08 -29.41
N ASP A 176 1.20 0.75 -28.55
CA ASP A 176 2.16 1.78 -28.95
C ASP A 176 3.53 1.65 -28.28
N ASN A 177 3.77 0.53 -27.59
CA ASN A 177 5.01 0.20 -26.90
C ASN A 177 5.50 1.34 -25.99
N THR A 178 4.57 2.03 -25.33
CA THR A 178 4.88 3.07 -24.36
C THR A 178 4.89 2.49 -22.96
N SER A 179 5.93 2.83 -22.18
CA SER A 179 6.09 2.34 -20.82
C SER A 179 6.34 3.46 -19.84
N VAL A 180 5.72 3.36 -18.67
CA VAL A 180 5.98 4.22 -17.51
C VAL A 180 6.65 3.38 -16.44
N LEU A 181 7.73 3.92 -15.87
CA LEU A 181 8.54 3.25 -14.85
C LEU A 181 8.50 4.07 -13.56
N THR A 182 7.97 3.49 -12.50
CA THR A 182 7.92 4.11 -11.17
C THR A 182 8.80 3.32 -10.21
N TYR A 183 9.78 3.98 -9.61
CA TYR A 183 10.68 3.38 -8.64
C TYR A 183 10.14 3.48 -7.22
N TRP A 184 10.50 2.50 -6.39
CA TRP A 184 10.34 2.56 -4.96
C TRP A 184 11.62 2.07 -4.27
N VAL A 185 12.05 2.83 -3.27
CA VAL A 185 13.20 2.51 -2.42
C VAL A 185 12.78 2.60 -0.95
N PRO A 186 13.30 1.73 -0.07
CA PRO A 186 13.05 1.84 1.36
C PRO A 186 13.58 3.17 1.90
N GLN A 187 12.72 4.00 2.47
CA GLN A 187 13.07 5.26 3.13
C GLN A 187 12.39 5.30 4.50
N ASP A 188 13.07 5.87 5.49
CA ASP A 188 12.54 6.10 6.85
C ASP A 188 11.89 4.86 7.50
N PRO A 189 12.63 3.75 7.67
CA PRO A 189 12.08 2.54 8.30
C PRO A 189 11.71 2.78 9.75
N VAL A 190 10.60 2.19 10.18
CA VAL A 190 10.19 2.12 11.58
C VAL A 190 11.29 1.41 12.37
N PRO A 191 11.78 2.00 13.48
CA PRO A 191 12.76 1.35 14.33
C PRO A 191 12.24 0.00 14.83
N SER A 192 13.10 -1.01 14.81
CA SER A 192 12.76 -2.32 15.35
C SER A 192 12.40 -2.23 16.83
N ASP A 193 11.29 -2.88 17.24
CA ASP A 193 10.88 -2.99 18.65
C ASP A 193 11.98 -3.56 19.54
N VAL A 194 12.81 -4.47 19.01
CA VAL A 194 13.95 -5.05 19.74
C VAL A 194 14.99 -3.98 20.04
N LEU A 195 15.27 -3.09 19.08
CA LEU A 195 16.20 -1.98 19.28
C LEU A 195 15.63 -0.97 20.27
N ALA A 196 14.34 -0.64 20.14
CA ALA A 196 13.67 0.30 21.05
C ALA A 196 13.66 -0.23 22.51
N THR A 197 13.32 -1.50 22.71
CA THR A 197 13.32 -2.14 24.03
C THR A 197 14.73 -2.27 24.61
N ALA A 198 15.72 -2.62 23.79
CA ALA A 198 17.12 -2.67 24.22
C ALA A 198 17.64 -1.29 24.66
N LEU A 199 17.35 -0.24 23.89
CA LEU A 199 17.72 1.14 24.24
C LEU A 199 17.03 1.62 25.51
N CYS A 200 15.73 1.33 25.67
CA CYS A 200 14.99 1.67 26.88
C CYS A 200 15.54 0.93 28.11
N GLY A 201 15.81 -0.38 27.98
CA GLY A 201 16.42 -1.18 29.05
C GLY A 201 17.80 -0.68 29.45
N ALA A 202 18.65 -0.34 28.47
CA ALA A 202 19.97 0.23 28.71
C ALA A 202 19.89 1.58 29.44
N ALA A 203 18.98 2.46 29.02
CA ALA A 203 18.76 3.75 29.67
C ALA A 203 18.28 3.59 31.12
N MET A 204 17.36 2.65 31.38
CA MET A 204 16.89 2.37 32.75
C MET A 204 18.01 1.80 33.63
N ALA A 205 18.81 0.86 33.13
CA ALA A 205 19.95 0.30 33.87
C ALA A 205 20.97 1.39 34.23
N LEU A 206 21.29 2.28 33.28
CA LEU A 206 22.17 3.42 33.52
C LEU A 206 21.60 4.36 34.59
N GLY A 207 20.30 4.65 34.53
CA GLY A 207 19.61 5.48 35.53
C GLY A 207 19.68 4.89 36.94
N ILE A 208 19.49 3.58 37.08
CA ILE A 208 19.61 2.88 38.38
C ILE A 208 21.04 2.97 38.92
N LEU A 209 22.05 2.73 38.08
CA LEU A 209 23.45 2.82 38.49
C LEU A 209 23.81 4.23 38.97
N LEU A 210 23.39 5.26 38.25
CA LEU A 210 23.64 6.66 38.64
C LEU A 210 22.92 7.01 39.95
N ALA A 211 21.71 6.53 40.16
CA ALA A 211 20.98 6.72 41.42
C ALA A 211 21.70 6.06 42.61
N LEU A 212 22.20 4.84 42.45
CA LEU A 212 22.94 4.12 43.48
C LEU A 212 24.27 4.83 43.83
N VAL A 213 25.01 5.30 42.82
CA VAL A 213 26.24 6.08 43.04
C VAL A 213 25.94 7.40 43.76
N GLY A 214 24.89 8.11 43.34
CA GLY A 214 24.44 9.33 44.01
C GLY A 214 24.09 9.09 45.47
N LEU A 215 23.37 8.02 45.78
CA LEU A 215 23.03 7.62 47.15
C LEU A 215 24.30 7.31 47.97
N ALA A 216 25.26 6.58 47.41
CA ALA A 216 26.52 6.26 48.08
C ALA A 216 27.34 7.52 48.41
N LEU A 217 27.42 8.48 47.49
CA LEU A 217 28.09 9.77 47.71
C LEU A 217 27.38 10.62 48.78
N LEU A 218 26.05 10.64 48.80
CA LEU A 218 25.28 11.31 49.86
C LEU A 218 25.54 10.70 51.24
N VAL A 219 25.57 9.37 51.34
CA VAL A 219 25.90 8.69 52.60
C VAL A 219 27.34 8.97 53.02
N ALA A 220 28.30 8.96 52.09
CA ALA A 220 29.70 9.25 52.37
C ALA A 220 29.89 10.68 52.89
N THR A 221 29.27 11.67 52.25
CA THR A 221 29.32 13.07 52.69
C THR A 221 28.62 13.30 54.02
N HIS A 222 27.46 12.67 54.26
CA HIS A 222 26.77 12.74 55.55
C HIS A 222 27.61 12.13 56.69
N ARG A 223 28.25 10.98 56.46
CA ARG A 223 29.19 10.37 57.42
C ARG A 223 30.40 11.27 57.69
N HIS A 224 30.94 11.93 56.66
CA HIS A 224 32.03 12.89 56.84
C HIS A 224 31.60 14.10 57.70
N ARG A 225 30.38 14.59 57.51
CA ARG A 225 29.79 15.71 58.28
C ARG A 225 29.51 15.36 59.74
N HIS A 226 29.11 14.12 60.03
CA HIS A 226 28.96 13.63 61.40
C HIS A 226 30.31 13.28 62.06
N GLY A 227 31.30 12.85 61.28
CA GLY A 227 32.68 12.64 61.77
C GLY A 227 33.36 13.92 62.23
N THR A 228 33.03 15.08 61.66
CA THR A 228 33.58 16.38 62.09
C THR A 228 32.95 16.95 63.36
N TRP A 229 31.75 16.51 63.77
CA TRP A 229 31.16 16.89 65.07
C TRP A 229 31.68 16.05 66.24
N GLY A 230 32.14 14.82 66.00
CA GLY A 230 32.74 13.97 67.03
C GLY A 230 34.14 14.40 67.51
N GLN A 231 34.74 15.40 66.87
CA GLN A 231 36.07 15.93 67.26
C GLN A 231 36.00 17.34 67.87
N THR A 232 34.87 18.05 67.76
CA THR A 232 34.66 19.36 68.40
C THR A 232 34.21 19.24 69.86
N ASP A 233 33.59 18.12 70.26
CA ASP A 233 33.10 17.90 71.64
C ASP A 233 34.14 17.31 72.61
N ARG A 234 35.42 17.16 72.22
CA ARG A 234 36.49 16.63 73.09
C ARG A 234 37.44 17.68 73.66
N GLN A 235 37.16 18.97 73.45
CA GLN A 235 38.00 20.09 73.93
C GLN A 235 37.36 20.97 75.01
N THR A 236 36.15 20.65 75.51
CA THR A 236 35.45 21.46 76.52
C THR A 236 35.15 20.74 77.85
N ALA A 237 35.68 19.53 78.07
CA ALA A 237 35.55 18.82 79.35
C ALA A 237 36.92 18.64 80.02
N GLY A 238 37.43 19.71 80.63
CA GLY A 238 38.68 19.68 81.38
C GLY A 238 38.96 21.01 82.07
N GLY A 239 38.24 21.32 83.15
CA GLY A 239 38.54 22.46 84.01
C GLY A 239 37.49 22.75 85.07
N ASP A 240 37.63 22.12 86.24
CA ASP A 240 37.31 22.62 87.60
C ASP A 240 37.45 21.41 88.57
N SER A 241 38.44 21.30 89.45
CA SER A 241 38.87 22.07 90.64
C SER A 241 38.40 21.41 91.95
N ASP A 242 39.37 21.29 92.88
CA ASP A 242 39.39 20.74 94.26
C ASP A 242 39.45 19.22 94.51
#